data_AF-A0A8D8I6W7-F1
#
_entry.id   AF-A0A8D8I6W7-F1
#
_cell.length_a   1.000
_cell.length_b   1.000
_cell.length_c   1.000
_cell.angle_alpha   90.00
_cell.angle_beta   90.00
_cell.angle_gamma   90.00
#
_symmetry.space_group_name_H-M   'P 1'
#
loop_
_entity.id
_entity.type
_entity.pdbx_description
1 polymer ?
#
loop_
_entity_poly.entity_id
_entity_poly.type
_entity_poly.pdbx_seq_one_letter_code
_entity_poly.pdbx_strand_id
1 'polypeptide(L)'
;MNVLILKGAFSQAEMHNWMINSIPELPEKIYGNDKIRQVFRHVFIGTVLICEYGKGEADFRSDNVSTISILKDFITKEATKKRIKLEIVTNINEQTIPGLIKLIEPKIVHYNKLTKDHQILQALIDLDIRNDDEFGTLSQEYQDLLRNQRQIEAEFKKQPTILNRIYGILTDLYIDKFKFKGVNVKTKLPQLIDLLEHYEYEELVGFYSVVKTIDDEV
;
A
#
# COMPACT_ATOMS: atom_id res chain seq x y z
N MET A 1 14.48 2.59 -6.46
CA MET A 1 13.44 1.57 -6.75
C MET A 1 13.96 0.21 -6.30
N ASN A 2 13.04 -0.65 -5.87
CA ASN A 2 13.29 -2.05 -5.55
C ASN A 2 13.37 -2.86 -6.84
N VAL A 3 14.23 -3.87 -6.89
CA VAL A 3 14.54 -4.63 -8.10
C VAL A 3 14.47 -6.13 -7.82
N LEU A 4 13.87 -6.88 -8.73
CA LEU A 4 13.82 -8.33 -8.77
C LEU A 4 14.26 -8.80 -10.16
N ILE A 5 15.40 -9.47 -10.22
CA ILE A 5 15.96 -10.06 -11.44
C ILE A 5 15.80 -11.57 -11.36
N LEU A 6 15.23 -12.15 -12.40
CA LEU A 6 15.05 -13.59 -12.57
C LEU A 6 15.83 -14.05 -13.79
N LYS A 7 16.60 -15.12 -13.63
CA LYS A 7 17.23 -15.86 -14.74
C LYS A 7 16.88 -17.33 -14.66
N GLY A 8 16.67 -17.97 -15.80
CA GLY A 8 16.36 -19.40 -15.81
C GLY A 8 15.99 -19.94 -17.18
N ALA A 9 15.69 -21.23 -17.24
CA ALA A 9 15.35 -21.92 -18.49
C ALA A 9 13.86 -21.80 -18.85
N PHE A 10 13.30 -20.58 -18.83
CA PHE A 10 11.93 -20.30 -19.26
C PHE A 10 11.90 -19.58 -20.62
N SER A 11 10.87 -19.86 -21.41
CA SER A 11 10.60 -19.11 -22.64
C SER A 11 9.92 -17.76 -22.34
N GLN A 12 9.99 -16.83 -23.30
CA GLN A 12 9.29 -15.54 -23.18
C GLN A 12 7.78 -15.73 -23.03
N ALA A 13 7.19 -16.70 -23.74
CA ALA A 13 5.77 -17.02 -23.66
C ALA A 13 5.38 -17.55 -22.26
N GLU A 14 6.25 -18.31 -21.60
CA GLU A 14 5.99 -18.79 -20.24
C GLU A 14 6.02 -17.65 -19.22
N MET A 15 7.02 -16.77 -19.30
CA MET A 15 7.06 -15.58 -18.45
C MET A 15 5.83 -14.70 -18.69
N HIS A 16 5.45 -14.48 -19.95
CA HIS A 16 4.25 -13.73 -20.28
C HIS A 16 2.98 -14.35 -19.69
N ASN A 17 2.85 -15.68 -19.74
CA ASN A 17 1.72 -16.38 -19.11
C ASN A 17 1.71 -16.20 -17.58
N TRP A 18 2.87 -16.25 -16.92
CA TRP A 18 2.95 -15.92 -15.49
C TRP A 18 2.55 -14.46 -15.21
N MET A 19 2.89 -13.54 -16.10
CA MET A 19 2.47 -12.14 -16.00
C MET A 19 0.95 -11.99 -16.14
N ILE A 20 0.33 -12.59 -17.15
CA ILE A 20 -1.15 -12.54 -17.35
C ILE A 20 -1.89 -13.06 -16.12
N ASN A 21 -1.36 -14.11 -15.46
CA ASN A 21 -1.96 -14.67 -14.26
C ASN A 21 -1.70 -13.86 -12.97
N SER A 22 -0.79 -12.89 -13.00
CA SER A 22 -0.44 -12.07 -11.83
C SER A 22 -0.87 -10.61 -11.93
N ILE A 23 -1.04 -10.07 -13.14
CA ILE A 23 -1.44 -8.68 -13.36
C ILE A 23 -2.71 -8.62 -14.22
N PRO A 24 -3.76 -7.92 -13.78
CA PRO A 24 -4.99 -7.77 -14.54
C PRO A 24 -4.76 -6.97 -15.84
N GLU A 25 -5.63 -7.18 -16.83
CA GLU A 25 -5.69 -6.40 -18.08
C GLU A 25 -4.42 -6.47 -18.97
N LEU A 26 -3.62 -7.51 -18.79
CA LEU A 26 -2.50 -7.83 -19.69
C LEU A 26 -3.02 -8.40 -21.02
N PRO A 27 -2.54 -7.90 -22.18
CA PRO A 27 -2.87 -8.50 -23.47
C PRO A 27 -2.37 -9.95 -23.52
N GLU A 28 -3.20 -10.88 -23.99
CA GLU A 28 -2.81 -12.30 -24.10
C GLU A 28 -1.75 -12.57 -25.17
N LYS A 29 -1.68 -11.69 -26.18
CA LYS A 29 -0.79 -11.83 -27.33
C LYS A 29 0.39 -10.89 -27.21
N ILE A 30 1.56 -11.47 -27.44
CA ILE A 30 2.83 -10.77 -27.57
C ILE A 30 3.25 -10.75 -29.02
N TYR A 31 3.66 -9.59 -29.49
CA TYR A 31 4.09 -9.36 -30.87
C TYR A 31 5.59 -9.06 -30.87
N GLY A 32 6.35 -9.84 -31.65
CA GLY A 32 7.82 -9.73 -31.75
C GLY A 32 8.58 -10.74 -30.88
N ASN A 33 9.87 -10.90 -31.18
CA ASN A 33 10.80 -11.76 -30.44
C ASN A 33 11.71 -10.97 -29.48
N ASP A 34 11.57 -9.64 -29.44
CA ASP A 34 12.37 -8.76 -28.60
C ASP A 34 11.87 -8.73 -27.16
N LYS A 35 12.69 -8.17 -26.26
CA LYS A 35 12.29 -7.95 -24.87
C LYS A 35 11.02 -7.11 -24.79
N ILE A 36 10.08 -7.56 -23.98
CA ILE A 36 8.83 -6.85 -23.74
C ILE A 36 9.04 -5.96 -22.52
N ARG A 37 8.70 -4.68 -22.67
CA ARG A 37 8.70 -3.72 -21.57
C ARG A 37 7.29 -3.18 -21.35
N GLN A 38 6.80 -3.27 -20.12
CA GLN A 38 5.50 -2.76 -19.72
C GLN A 38 5.58 -2.01 -18.40
N VAL A 39 4.69 -1.04 -18.23
CA VAL A 39 4.65 -0.17 -17.05
C VAL A 39 3.23 -0.13 -16.52
N PHE A 40 3.08 -0.39 -15.24
CA PHE A 40 1.81 -0.42 -14.53
C PHE A 40 1.80 0.60 -13.40
N ARG A 41 0.62 1.14 -13.11
CA ARG A 41 0.41 2.04 -11.98
C ARG A 41 -0.64 1.46 -11.03
N HIS A 42 -0.30 1.42 -9.75
CA HIS A 42 -1.21 0.95 -8.71
C HIS A 42 -2.37 1.95 -8.54
N VAL A 43 -3.60 1.50 -8.76
CA VAL A 43 -4.80 2.37 -8.78
C VAL A 43 -5.04 3.09 -7.43
N PHE A 44 -4.74 2.42 -6.31
CA PHE A 44 -4.99 2.97 -4.98
C PHE A 44 -3.89 3.93 -4.46
N ILE A 45 -2.62 3.53 -4.53
CA ILE A 45 -1.47 4.27 -3.95
C ILE A 45 -0.79 5.16 -5.00
N GLY A 46 -0.80 4.76 -6.27
CA GLY A 46 -0.10 5.45 -7.36
C GLY A 46 1.35 5.02 -7.59
N THR A 47 1.83 3.99 -6.87
CA THR A 47 3.13 3.34 -7.07
C THR A 47 3.27 2.73 -8.46
N VAL A 48 4.48 2.61 -8.97
CA VAL A 48 4.77 2.17 -10.35
C VAL A 48 5.52 0.84 -10.36
N LEU A 49 5.08 -0.08 -11.21
CA LEU A 49 5.76 -1.34 -11.52
C LEU A 49 6.22 -1.31 -12.98
N ILE A 50 7.51 -1.53 -13.20
CA ILE A 50 8.12 -1.68 -14.51
C ILE A 50 8.52 -3.16 -14.67
N CYS A 51 8.03 -3.79 -15.71
CA CYS A 51 8.32 -5.18 -16.04
C CYS A 51 9.06 -5.20 -17.38
N GLU A 52 10.26 -5.75 -17.40
CA GLU A 52 11.01 -6.02 -18.62
C GLU A 52 11.40 -7.49 -18.67
N TYR A 53 10.97 -8.23 -19.71
CA TYR A 53 11.25 -9.66 -19.78
C TYR A 53 11.42 -10.17 -21.21
N GLY A 54 12.24 -11.20 -21.33
CA GLY A 54 12.55 -11.89 -22.58
C GLY A 54 12.76 -13.38 -22.35
N LYS A 55 13.44 -14.04 -23.29
CA LYS A 55 13.78 -15.46 -23.16
C LYS A 55 14.85 -15.65 -22.07
N GLY A 56 14.49 -16.35 -21.00
CA GLY A 56 15.38 -16.75 -19.92
C GLY A 56 15.82 -15.65 -18.95
N GLU A 57 15.33 -14.42 -19.11
CA GLU A 57 15.60 -13.31 -18.20
C GLU A 57 14.38 -12.40 -18.01
N ALA A 58 14.21 -11.88 -16.79
CA ALA A 58 13.22 -10.86 -16.44
C ALA A 58 13.76 -9.92 -15.36
N ASP A 59 13.44 -8.63 -15.48
CA ASP A 59 13.75 -7.54 -14.56
C ASP A 59 12.45 -6.82 -14.18
N PHE A 60 12.13 -6.85 -12.88
CA PHE A 60 11.00 -6.18 -12.28
C PHE A 60 11.47 -5.07 -11.36
N ARG A 61 10.96 -3.86 -11.57
CA ARG A 61 11.32 -2.69 -10.76
C ARG A 61 10.07 -2.03 -10.21
N SER A 62 10.05 -1.76 -8.91
CA SER A 62 8.92 -1.11 -8.26
C SER A 62 9.37 -0.16 -7.14
N ASP A 63 8.63 0.92 -6.94
CA ASP A 63 8.74 1.78 -5.75
C ASP A 63 8.02 1.19 -4.51
N ASN A 64 7.31 0.07 -4.66
CA ASN A 64 6.70 -0.68 -3.56
C ASN A 64 7.39 -2.05 -3.35
N VAL A 65 7.89 -2.28 -2.13
CA VAL A 65 8.56 -3.52 -1.71
C VAL A 65 7.59 -4.71 -1.75
N SER A 66 6.34 -4.52 -1.33
CA SER A 66 5.33 -5.58 -1.34
C SER A 66 5.02 -6.08 -2.74
N THR A 67 4.99 -5.19 -3.74
CA THR A 67 4.83 -5.61 -5.14
C THR A 67 5.93 -6.58 -5.57
N ILE A 68 7.18 -6.32 -5.16
CA ILE A 68 8.30 -7.21 -5.46
C ILE A 68 8.18 -8.53 -4.69
N SER A 69 7.78 -8.49 -3.41
CA SER A 69 7.55 -9.69 -2.59
C SER A 69 6.48 -10.60 -3.21
N ILE A 70 5.34 -10.03 -3.60
CA ILE A 70 4.22 -10.74 -4.22
C ILE A 70 4.65 -11.38 -5.55
N LEU A 71 5.32 -10.62 -6.43
CA LEU A 71 5.79 -11.15 -7.71
C LEU A 71 6.83 -12.26 -7.52
N LYS A 72 7.77 -12.09 -6.60
CA LYS A 72 8.77 -13.12 -6.28
C LYS A 72 8.10 -14.42 -5.85
N ASP A 73 7.19 -14.36 -4.88
CA ASP A 73 6.50 -15.54 -4.37
C ASP A 73 5.67 -16.23 -5.46
N PHE A 74 4.90 -15.44 -6.22
CA PHE A 74 4.06 -15.95 -7.29
C PHE A 74 4.88 -16.64 -8.39
N ILE A 75 5.90 -15.97 -8.93
CA ILE A 75 6.71 -16.51 -10.02
C ILE A 75 7.52 -17.73 -9.54
N THR A 76 8.06 -17.70 -8.32
CA THR A 76 8.77 -18.86 -7.75
C THR A 76 7.86 -20.08 -7.64
N LYS A 77 6.60 -19.87 -7.24
CA LYS A 77 5.58 -20.93 -7.17
C LYS A 77 5.26 -21.50 -8.55
N GLU A 78 5.05 -20.64 -9.54
CA GLU A 78 4.75 -21.06 -10.92
C GLU A 78 5.93 -21.80 -11.58
N ALA A 79 7.16 -21.33 -11.37
CA ALA A 79 8.35 -22.00 -11.88
C ALA A 79 8.54 -23.38 -11.23
N THR A 80 8.29 -23.49 -9.92
CA THR A 80 8.38 -24.77 -9.19
C THR A 80 7.34 -25.78 -9.70
N LYS A 81 6.10 -25.36 -9.98
CA LYS A 81 5.07 -26.22 -10.60
C LYS A 81 5.55 -26.81 -11.93
N LYS A 82 6.30 -26.03 -12.73
CA LYS A 82 6.87 -26.46 -14.01
C LYS A 82 8.26 -27.08 -13.90
N ARG A 83 8.81 -27.25 -12.69
CA ARG A 83 10.17 -27.76 -12.42
C ARG A 83 11.27 -26.93 -13.12
N ILE A 84 11.04 -25.63 -13.30
CA ILE A 84 12.02 -24.70 -13.86
C ILE A 84 12.87 -24.16 -12.71
N LYS A 85 14.19 -24.33 -12.81
CA LYS A 85 15.14 -23.71 -11.86
C LYS A 85 15.29 -22.22 -12.21
N LEU A 86 15.09 -21.37 -11.21
CA LEU A 86 15.27 -19.93 -11.30
C LEU A 86 16.41 -19.48 -10.40
N GLU A 87 17.28 -18.63 -10.95
CA GLU A 87 18.19 -17.78 -10.20
C GLU A 87 17.47 -16.46 -9.91
N ILE A 88 17.34 -16.12 -8.64
CA ILE A 88 16.56 -14.96 -8.17
C ILE A 88 17.49 -14.00 -7.45
N VAL A 89 17.59 -12.78 -7.94
CA VAL A 89 18.36 -11.70 -7.31
C VAL A 89 17.39 -10.58 -6.93
N THR A 90 17.37 -10.20 -5.66
CA THR A 90 16.52 -9.13 -5.14
C THR A 90 17.36 -8.03 -4.51
N ASN A 91 17.11 -6.78 -4.90
CA ASN A 91 17.73 -5.60 -4.31
C ASN A 91 16.63 -4.66 -3.80
N ILE A 92 16.50 -4.54 -2.49
CA ILE A 92 15.47 -3.73 -1.82
C ILE A 92 16.10 -2.40 -1.40
N ASN A 93 15.51 -1.31 -1.85
CA ASN A 93 15.91 0.03 -1.45
C ASN A 93 14.94 0.53 -0.36
N GLU A 94 15.39 0.53 0.89
CA GLU A 94 14.59 0.95 2.04
C GLU A 94 14.13 2.42 1.98
N GLN A 95 14.80 3.27 1.21
CA GLN A 95 14.40 4.66 1.00
C GLN A 95 13.10 4.81 0.20
N THR A 96 12.61 3.73 -0.44
CA THR A 96 11.30 3.78 -1.10
C THR A 96 10.14 3.78 -0.09
N ILE A 97 10.35 3.33 1.15
CA ILE A 97 9.30 3.23 2.17
C ILE A 97 8.82 4.62 2.63
N PRO A 98 9.70 5.57 3.02
CA PRO A 98 9.26 6.94 3.31
C PRO A 98 8.50 7.57 2.15
N GLY A 99 8.96 7.34 0.91
CA GLY A 99 8.26 7.82 -0.30
C GLY A 99 6.84 7.26 -0.44
N LEU A 100 6.66 5.96 -0.20
CA LEU A 100 5.34 5.33 -0.21
C LEU A 100 4.44 5.87 0.90
N ILE A 101 4.96 6.05 2.12
CA ILE A 101 4.21 6.65 3.24
C ILE A 101 3.73 8.05 2.86
N LYS A 102 4.59 8.89 2.26
CA LYS A 102 4.19 10.23 1.76
C LYS A 102 3.10 10.20 0.69
N LEU A 103 3.04 9.15 -0.14
CA LEU A 103 1.96 9.00 -1.13
C LEU A 103 0.61 8.67 -0.48
N ILE A 104 0.63 7.96 0.66
CA ILE A 104 -0.58 7.54 1.38
C ILE A 104 -1.03 8.61 2.39
N GLU A 105 -0.10 9.39 2.95
CA GLU A 105 -0.33 10.42 3.96
C GLU A 105 -1.55 11.32 3.70
N PRO A 106 -1.76 11.90 2.49
CA PRO A 106 -2.92 12.75 2.25
C PRO A 106 -4.25 12.04 2.49
N LYS A 107 -4.33 10.73 2.23
CA LYS A 107 -5.54 9.93 2.48
C LYS A 107 -5.75 9.72 3.98
N ILE A 108 -4.68 9.40 4.73
CA ILE A 108 -4.76 9.21 6.19
C ILE A 108 -5.20 10.50 6.87
N VAL A 109 -4.54 11.62 6.56
CA VAL A 109 -4.86 12.94 7.12
C VAL A 109 -6.31 13.34 6.80
N HIS A 110 -6.74 13.13 5.56
CA HIS A 110 -8.13 13.39 5.15
C HIS A 110 -9.14 12.60 5.96
N TYR A 111 -8.95 11.29 6.12
CA TYR A 111 -9.87 10.45 6.88
C TYR A 111 -9.80 10.74 8.39
N ASN A 112 -8.63 11.06 8.95
CA ASN A 112 -8.52 11.47 10.36
C ASN A 112 -9.28 12.77 10.62
N LYS A 113 -9.22 13.73 9.67
CA LYS A 113 -10.04 14.93 9.73
C LYS A 113 -11.53 14.59 9.63
N LEU A 114 -11.94 13.75 8.68
CA LEU A 114 -13.34 13.34 8.52
C LEU A 114 -13.92 12.71 9.79
N THR A 115 -13.12 11.93 10.54
CA THR A 115 -13.53 11.39 11.85
C THR A 115 -13.85 12.50 12.85
N LYS A 116 -12.96 13.49 12.97
CA LYS A 116 -13.14 14.62 13.89
C LYS A 116 -14.34 15.47 13.48
N ASP A 117 -14.45 15.79 12.19
CA ASP A 117 -15.56 16.56 11.63
C ASP A 117 -16.90 15.86 11.89
N HIS A 118 -16.96 14.53 11.70
CA HIS A 118 -18.16 13.74 11.99
C HIS A 118 -18.50 13.73 13.50
N GLN A 119 -17.51 13.60 14.39
CA GLN A 119 -17.73 13.65 15.84
C GLN A 119 -18.29 15.00 16.28
N ILE A 120 -17.73 16.10 15.77
CA ILE A 120 -18.21 17.46 16.05
C ILE A 120 -19.62 17.63 15.50
N LEU A 121 -19.87 17.17 14.27
CA LEU A 121 -21.19 17.23 13.63
C LEU A 121 -22.27 16.53 14.46
N GLN A 122 -22.00 15.34 15.00
CA GLN A 122 -22.94 14.65 15.89
C GLN A 122 -23.24 15.49 17.13
N ALA A 123 -22.22 16.07 17.77
CA ALA A 123 -22.42 16.96 18.91
C ALA A 123 -23.21 18.22 18.56
N LEU A 124 -23.00 18.79 17.36
CA LEU A 124 -23.76 19.96 16.88
C LEU A 124 -25.23 19.62 16.58
N ILE A 125 -25.51 18.42 16.08
CA ILE A 125 -26.89 17.93 15.89
C ILE A 125 -27.57 17.76 17.25
N ASP A 126 -26.86 17.24 18.26
CA ASP A 126 -27.38 17.06 19.61
C ASP A 126 -27.70 18.37 20.33
N LEU A 127 -27.09 19.50 19.92
CA LEU A 127 -27.43 20.84 20.43
C LEU A 127 -28.84 21.30 20.02
N ASP A 128 -29.49 20.60 19.08
CA ASP A 128 -30.87 20.85 18.63
C ASP A 128 -31.14 22.33 18.32
N ILE A 129 -30.32 22.91 17.45
CA ILE A 129 -30.39 24.33 17.05
C ILE A 129 -31.71 24.57 16.30
N ARG A 130 -32.59 25.44 16.84
CA ARG A 130 -33.98 25.55 16.36
C ARG A 130 -34.26 26.77 15.50
N ASN A 131 -33.39 27.78 15.54
CA ASN A 131 -33.61 29.05 14.85
C ASN A 131 -32.33 29.60 14.20
N ASP A 132 -32.53 30.51 13.24
CA ASP A 132 -31.43 31.12 12.46
C ASP A 132 -30.53 32.01 13.32
N ASP A 133 -31.05 32.57 14.42
CA ASP A 133 -30.27 33.40 15.36
C ASP A 133 -29.24 32.53 16.12
N GLU A 134 -29.66 31.38 16.66
CA GLU A 134 -28.79 30.38 17.30
C GLU A 134 -27.75 29.84 16.32
N PHE A 135 -28.16 29.54 15.09
CA PHE A 135 -27.23 29.13 14.03
C PHE A 135 -26.19 30.23 13.74
N GLY A 136 -26.61 31.49 13.69
CA GLY A 136 -25.74 32.65 13.50
C GLY A 136 -24.73 32.89 14.63
N THR A 137 -24.94 32.32 15.82
CA THR A 137 -23.98 32.40 16.94
C THR A 137 -22.82 31.43 16.83
N LEU A 138 -22.96 30.38 16.00
CA LEU A 138 -21.89 29.42 15.76
C LEU A 138 -20.75 30.02 14.95
N SER A 139 -19.54 29.48 15.12
CA SER A 139 -18.42 29.80 14.24
C SER A 139 -18.70 29.36 12.80
N GLN A 140 -18.06 30.03 11.84
CA GLN A 140 -18.22 29.69 10.42
C GLN A 140 -17.88 28.21 10.14
N GLU A 141 -16.88 27.66 10.83
CA GLU A 141 -16.47 26.26 10.71
C GLU A 141 -17.61 25.29 11.08
N TYR A 142 -18.33 25.54 12.17
CA TYR A 142 -19.44 24.68 12.60
C TYR A 142 -20.69 24.85 11.74
N GLN A 143 -20.95 26.07 11.27
CA GLN A 143 -21.99 26.32 10.28
C GLN A 143 -21.73 25.52 8.99
N ASP A 144 -20.47 25.49 8.53
CA ASP A 144 -20.09 24.77 7.32
C ASP A 144 -20.18 23.25 7.51
N LEU A 145 -19.87 22.71 8.70
CA LEU A 145 -20.10 21.30 9.03
C LEU A 145 -21.57 20.92 8.94
N LEU A 146 -22.46 21.71 9.54
CA LEU A 146 -23.92 21.49 9.50
C LEU A 146 -24.45 21.55 8.05
N ARG A 147 -23.99 22.53 7.26
CA ARG A 147 -24.35 22.64 5.84
C ARG A 147 -23.90 21.42 5.02
N ASN A 148 -22.74 20.86 5.34
CA ASN A 148 -22.15 19.73 4.63
C ASN A 148 -22.51 18.35 5.23
N GLN A 149 -23.44 18.28 6.19
CA GLN A 149 -23.81 17.06 6.92
C GLN A 149 -23.96 15.83 6.03
N ARG A 150 -24.80 15.93 4.98
CA ARG A 150 -25.09 14.79 4.08
C ARG A 150 -23.85 14.23 3.40
N GLN A 151 -22.91 15.10 3.03
CA GLN A 151 -21.66 14.70 2.39
C GLN A 151 -20.74 14.02 3.40
N ILE A 152 -20.58 14.62 4.59
CA ILE A 152 -19.76 14.09 5.68
C ILE A 152 -20.26 12.69 6.08
N GLU A 153 -21.56 12.51 6.30
CA GLU A 153 -22.16 11.21 6.63
C GLU A 153 -21.96 10.16 5.53
N ALA A 154 -22.18 10.55 4.26
CA ALA A 154 -22.02 9.65 3.12
C ALA A 154 -20.57 9.20 2.92
N GLU A 155 -19.61 10.07 3.18
CA GLU A 155 -18.18 9.78 3.09
C GLU A 155 -17.69 8.98 4.31
N PHE A 156 -18.13 9.36 5.52
CA PHE A 156 -17.81 8.65 6.76
C PHE A 156 -18.30 7.20 6.71
N LYS A 157 -19.44 6.92 6.07
CA LYS A 157 -19.92 5.55 5.84
C LYS A 157 -18.94 4.68 5.03
N LYS A 158 -18.16 5.27 4.12
CA LYS A 158 -17.17 4.56 3.28
C LYS A 158 -15.79 4.47 3.94
N GLN A 159 -15.50 5.39 4.86
CA GLN A 159 -14.19 5.54 5.48
C GLN A 159 -13.65 4.25 6.12
N PRO A 160 -14.40 3.47 6.93
CA PRO A 160 -13.84 2.28 7.60
C PRO A 160 -13.23 1.29 6.62
N THR A 161 -13.88 1.07 5.46
CA THR A 161 -13.38 0.18 4.42
C THR A 161 -12.06 0.69 3.82
N ILE A 162 -11.93 2.00 3.65
CA ILE A 162 -10.74 2.61 3.02
C ILE A 162 -9.58 2.66 4.02
N LEU A 163 -9.82 3.03 5.27
CA LEU A 163 -8.82 2.98 6.34
C LEU A 163 -8.31 1.56 6.57
N ASN A 164 -9.20 0.58 6.69
CA ASN A 164 -8.80 -0.83 6.82
C ASN A 164 -7.91 -1.29 5.65
N ARG A 165 -8.19 -0.83 4.43
CA ARG A 165 -7.34 -1.11 3.26
C ARG A 165 -5.97 -0.43 3.36
N ILE A 166 -5.91 0.82 3.82
CA ILE A 166 -4.64 1.53 4.04
C ILE A 166 -3.81 0.80 5.11
N TYR A 167 -4.44 0.43 6.22
CA TYR A 167 -3.77 -0.28 7.30
C TYR A 167 -3.23 -1.62 6.82
N GLY A 168 -4.05 -2.39 6.08
CA GLY A 168 -3.61 -3.65 5.46
C GLY A 168 -2.37 -3.47 4.57
N ILE A 169 -2.38 -2.46 3.69
CA ILE A 169 -1.24 -2.15 2.81
C ILE A 169 0.03 -1.84 3.61
N LEU A 170 -0.09 -1.05 4.68
CA LEU A 170 1.05 -0.67 5.52
C LEU A 170 1.53 -1.85 6.37
N THR A 171 0.63 -2.65 6.94
CA THR A 171 1.03 -3.87 7.65
C THR A 171 1.73 -4.87 6.74
N ASP A 172 1.24 -5.06 5.50
CA ASP A 172 1.87 -5.94 4.53
C ASP A 172 3.25 -5.42 4.10
N LEU A 173 3.37 -4.10 3.89
CA LEU A 173 4.66 -3.46 3.59
C LEU A 173 5.69 -3.69 4.70
N TYR A 174 5.26 -3.59 5.96
CA TYR A 174 6.11 -3.87 7.11
C TYR A 174 6.54 -5.34 7.14
N ILE A 175 5.61 -6.28 6.97
CA ILE A 175 5.95 -7.72 6.93
C ILE A 175 6.92 -8.02 5.79
N ASP A 176 6.65 -7.52 4.59
CA ASP A 176 7.46 -7.79 3.40
C ASP A 176 8.88 -7.21 3.53
N LYS A 177 9.03 -6.00 4.08
CA LYS A 177 10.34 -5.41 4.37
C LYS A 177 11.21 -6.37 5.18
N PHE A 178 10.67 -6.90 6.27
CA PHE A 178 11.42 -7.75 7.21
C PHE A 178 11.54 -9.19 6.72
N LYS A 179 10.60 -9.66 5.90
CA LYS A 179 10.69 -10.95 5.20
C LYS A 179 11.93 -11.03 4.31
N PHE A 180 12.28 -9.95 3.60
CA PHE A 180 13.53 -9.90 2.82
C PHE A 180 14.80 -9.94 3.68
N LYS A 181 14.69 -9.57 4.97
CA LYS A 181 15.78 -9.69 5.97
C LYS A 181 15.75 -11.02 6.73
N GLY A 182 14.77 -11.89 6.48
CA GLY A 182 14.59 -13.15 7.21
C GLY A 182 14.04 -12.98 8.63
N VAL A 183 13.47 -11.82 8.98
CA VAL A 183 12.95 -11.52 10.32
C VAL A 183 11.42 -11.58 10.33
N ASN A 184 10.85 -12.25 11.34
CA ASN A 184 9.41 -12.28 11.56
C ASN A 184 8.99 -11.16 12.52
N VAL A 185 8.09 -10.28 12.06
CA VAL A 185 7.67 -9.08 12.81
C VAL A 185 6.18 -9.07 13.17
N LYS A 186 5.50 -10.23 13.08
CA LYS A 186 4.05 -10.34 13.35
C LYS A 186 3.65 -9.87 14.76
N THR A 187 4.54 -10.01 15.74
CA THR A 187 4.31 -9.57 17.12
C THR A 187 4.20 -8.06 17.28
N LYS A 188 4.77 -7.28 16.35
CA LYS A 188 4.77 -5.81 16.37
C LYS A 188 3.60 -5.19 15.59
N LEU A 189 2.77 -6.01 14.93
CA LEU A 189 1.63 -5.50 14.17
C LEU A 189 0.59 -4.73 15.01
N PRO A 190 0.26 -5.14 16.25
CA PRO A 190 -0.64 -4.35 17.08
C PRO A 190 -0.11 -2.95 17.37
N GLN A 191 1.20 -2.81 17.61
CA GLN A 191 1.86 -1.51 17.84
C GLN A 191 1.83 -0.64 16.57
N LEU A 192 1.99 -1.26 15.40
CA LEU A 192 1.86 -0.55 14.12
C LEU A 192 0.44 -0.04 13.90
N ILE A 193 -0.59 -0.83 14.23
CA ILE A 193 -1.99 -0.42 14.08
C ILE A 193 -2.29 0.78 14.98
N ASP A 194 -1.86 0.74 16.25
CA ASP A 194 -2.01 1.85 17.20
C ASP A 194 -1.33 3.14 16.69
N LEU A 195 -0.14 3.01 16.10
CA LEU A 195 0.59 4.13 15.48
C LEU A 195 -0.12 4.69 14.24
N LEU A 196 -0.85 3.85 13.49
CA LEU A 196 -1.62 4.30 12.32
C LEU A 196 -2.90 5.04 12.74
N GLU A 197 -3.50 4.69 13.87
CA GLU A 197 -4.62 5.42 14.46
C GLU A 197 -4.21 6.81 14.96
N HIS A 198 -3.00 6.91 15.54
CA HIS A 198 -2.39 8.16 16.00
C HIS A 198 -1.30 8.63 15.04
N TYR A 199 -1.62 8.66 13.74
CA TYR A 199 -0.66 8.87 12.67
C TYR A 199 0.27 10.09 12.89
N GLU A 200 1.56 9.80 13.02
CA GLU A 200 2.66 10.76 12.96
C GLU A 200 3.71 10.27 11.95
N TYR A 201 4.06 11.13 10.98
CA TYR A 201 4.91 10.72 9.86
C TYR A 201 6.29 10.24 10.31
N GLU A 202 6.95 11.01 11.18
CA GLU A 202 8.31 10.70 11.66
C GLU A 202 8.33 9.42 12.50
N GLU A 203 7.32 9.23 13.35
CA GLU A 203 7.19 8.03 14.18
C GLU A 203 6.94 6.79 13.32
N LEU A 204 6.07 6.89 12.31
CA LEU A 204 5.81 5.79 11.38
C LEU A 204 7.07 5.42 10.59
N VAL A 205 7.78 6.40 10.03
CA VAL A 205 9.05 6.14 9.31
C VAL A 205 10.11 5.56 10.25
N GLY A 206 10.17 6.06 11.48
CA GLY A 206 11.04 5.53 12.55
C GLY A 206 10.72 4.07 12.86
N PHE A 207 9.44 3.73 13.01
CA PHE A 207 8.99 2.36 13.28
C PHE A 207 9.42 1.37 12.20
N TYR A 208 9.37 1.77 10.93
CA TYR A 208 9.87 0.95 9.84
C TYR A 208 11.40 0.79 9.87
N SER A 209 12.12 1.76 10.40
CA SER A 209 13.59 1.74 10.46
C SER A 209 14.13 0.92 11.63
N VAL A 210 13.38 0.86 12.73
CA VAL A 210 13.80 0.21 13.98
C VAL A 210 13.60 -1.31 13.90
N VAL A 211 14.67 -2.02 13.56
CA VAL A 211 14.84 -3.41 13.99
C VAL A 211 15.26 -3.36 15.46
N LYS A 212 14.33 -3.10 16.39
CA LYS A 212 14.58 -3.52 17.78
C LYS A 212 14.58 -5.05 17.75
N THR A 213 15.76 -5.63 17.63
CA THR A 213 16.08 -7.01 17.97
C THR A 213 15.47 -7.27 19.35
N ILE A 214 14.39 -8.07 19.40
CA ILE A 214 13.85 -8.57 20.67
C ILE A 214 14.69 -9.80 21.04
N ASP A 215 15.99 -9.60 21.23
CA ASP A 215 16.92 -10.63 21.72
C ASP A 215 17.92 -10.07 22.76
N ASP A 216 17.70 -8.85 23.29
CA ASP A 216 18.55 -8.26 24.34
C ASP A 216 17.78 -7.82 25.59
N GLU A 217 16.71 -8.52 25.96
CA GLU A 217 16.17 -8.42 27.33
C GLU A 217 15.80 -9.80 27.89
N VAL A 218 16.83 -10.38 28.56
CA VAL A 218 16.84 -11.35 29.67
C VAL A 218 16.34 -12.78 29.43
#